data_AF-A0A4Y2T175-F1
#
_entry.id   AF-A0A4Y2T175-F1
#
_cell.length_a   1.000
_cell.length_b   1.000
_cell.length_c   1.000
_cell.angle_alpha   90.00
_cell.angle_beta   90.00
_cell.angle_gamma   90.00
#
_symmetry.space_group_name_H-M   'P 1'
#
loop_
_entity.id
_entity.type
_entity.pdbx_description
1 polymer ?
#
loop_
_entity_poly.entity_id
_entity_poly.type
_entity_poly.pdbx_seq_one_letter_code
_entity_poly.pdbx_strand_id
1 'polypeptide(L)'
;MVAKAQLRKEIEEATQKCDRSLFIFDEVDKIPPGVLDTLKPYIDYHKNLHGVVYRKNIFIFLSNTGGNNITRVALKFWSDGKNREDIALKDVEHIITGGAYNEPGGLRHSEIVKSALIDHYIPFLPLEKKHVKMCAASELRRRGLKTDSATVNRVADQLLYEPADLYSKFGCKKIAQKVDLFGYEEF
;
A
#
# COMPACT_ATOMS: atom_id res chain seq x y z
N MET A 1 -1.86 22.05 -15.78
CA MET A 1 -3.27 22.51 -15.76
C MET A 1 -4.24 21.43 -16.22
N VAL A 2 -4.00 20.76 -17.36
CA VAL A 2 -4.91 19.73 -17.91
C VAL A 2 -5.19 18.58 -16.92
N ALA A 3 -4.17 18.00 -16.29
CA ALA A 3 -4.37 16.89 -15.34
C ALA A 3 -5.26 17.24 -14.14
N LYS A 4 -5.15 18.45 -13.58
CA LYS A 4 -5.97 18.89 -12.45
C LYS A 4 -7.44 19.09 -12.87
N ALA A 5 -7.66 19.69 -14.02
CA ALA A 5 -9.01 19.91 -14.56
C ALA A 5 -9.71 18.57 -14.89
N GLN A 6 -8.96 17.63 -15.49
CA GLN A 6 -9.48 16.31 -15.80
C GLN A 6 -9.83 15.53 -14.54
N LEU A 7 -8.93 15.51 -13.53
CA LEU A 7 -9.18 14.85 -12.25
C LEU A 7 -10.45 15.40 -11.58
N ARG A 8 -10.61 16.73 -11.54
CA ARG A 8 -11.81 17.38 -11.03
C ARG A 8 -13.07 16.84 -11.71
N LYS A 9 -13.08 16.87 -13.04
CA LYS A 9 -14.22 16.45 -13.84
C LYS A 9 -14.59 14.99 -13.56
N GLU A 10 -13.61 14.11 -13.46
CA GLU A 10 -13.84 12.68 -13.17
C GLU A 10 -14.47 12.45 -11.79
N ILE A 11 -14.02 13.15 -10.75
CA ILE A 11 -14.62 13.07 -9.41
C ILE A 11 -16.07 13.54 -9.43
N GLU A 12 -16.33 14.70 -10.06
CA GLU A 12 -17.66 15.29 -10.15
C GLU A 12 -18.63 14.40 -10.92
N GLU A 13 -18.23 13.92 -12.11
CA GLU A 13 -19.07 13.04 -12.94
C GLU A 13 -19.33 11.69 -12.29
N ALA A 14 -18.32 11.09 -11.64
CA ALA A 14 -18.50 9.82 -10.93
C ALA A 14 -19.45 9.97 -9.75
N THR A 15 -19.29 11.04 -8.95
CA THR A 15 -20.15 11.29 -7.78
C THR A 15 -21.59 11.62 -8.19
N GLN A 16 -21.79 12.35 -9.30
CA GLN A 16 -23.12 12.61 -9.84
C GLN A 16 -23.84 11.33 -10.28
N LYS A 17 -23.10 10.35 -10.81
CA LYS A 17 -23.65 9.04 -11.18
C LYS A 17 -23.93 8.16 -9.95
N CYS A 18 -23.05 8.20 -8.95
CA CYS A 18 -23.18 7.42 -7.72
C CYS A 18 -22.63 8.24 -6.54
N ASP A 19 -23.52 8.56 -5.59
CA ASP A 19 -23.17 9.34 -4.40
C ASP A 19 -22.26 8.58 -3.40
N ARG A 20 -22.04 7.28 -3.63
CA ARG A 20 -21.12 6.41 -2.87
C ARG A 20 -20.01 5.88 -3.77
N SER A 21 -19.28 6.78 -4.41
CA SER A 21 -18.16 6.42 -5.29
C SER A 21 -16.90 6.10 -4.48
N LEU A 22 -16.14 5.11 -4.94
CA LEU A 22 -14.82 4.76 -4.41
C LEU A 22 -13.73 5.25 -5.38
N PHE A 23 -12.81 6.06 -4.87
CA PHE A 23 -11.67 6.58 -5.61
C PHE A 23 -10.38 6.01 -5.03
N ILE A 24 -9.58 5.32 -5.86
CA ILE A 24 -8.30 4.74 -5.48
C ILE A 24 -7.20 5.43 -6.28
N PHE A 25 -6.26 6.02 -5.56
CA PHE A 25 -5.07 6.66 -6.12
C PHE A 25 -3.87 5.79 -5.79
N ASP A 26 -3.38 5.06 -6.79
CA ASP A 26 -2.20 4.22 -6.65
C ASP A 26 -0.91 5.01 -6.91
N GLU A 27 0.20 4.55 -6.34
CA GLU A 27 1.54 5.14 -6.46
C GLU A 27 1.57 6.65 -6.20
N VAL A 28 0.92 7.13 -5.14
CA VAL A 28 0.82 8.58 -4.86
C VAL A 28 2.18 9.24 -4.61
N ASP A 29 3.20 8.46 -4.23
CA ASP A 29 4.60 8.91 -4.12
C ASP A 29 5.19 9.34 -5.48
N LYS A 30 4.59 8.93 -6.60
CA LYS A 30 4.99 9.33 -7.95
C LYS A 30 4.12 10.44 -8.55
N ILE A 31 3.02 10.81 -7.89
CA ILE A 31 2.15 11.89 -8.34
C ILE A 31 2.87 13.23 -8.15
N PRO A 32 2.88 14.14 -9.15
CA PRO A 32 3.49 15.45 -8.99
C PRO A 32 2.87 16.26 -7.83
N PRO A 33 3.69 16.97 -7.03
CA PRO A 33 3.19 17.79 -5.94
C PRO A 33 2.09 18.78 -6.37
N GLY A 34 1.08 18.91 -5.52
CA GLY A 34 -0.05 19.81 -5.71
C GLY A 34 -1.11 19.34 -6.70
N VAL A 35 -0.96 18.17 -7.34
CA VAL A 35 -2.08 17.54 -8.09
C VAL A 35 -3.18 17.12 -7.12
N LEU A 36 -2.82 16.47 -6.01
CA LEU A 36 -3.77 15.99 -5.00
C LEU A 36 -4.50 17.11 -4.27
N ASP A 37 -3.96 18.34 -4.22
CA ASP A 37 -4.66 19.49 -3.64
C ASP A 37 -5.99 19.79 -4.33
N THR A 38 -6.14 19.35 -5.59
CA THR A 38 -7.41 19.43 -6.33
C THR A 38 -8.53 18.66 -5.63
N LEU A 39 -8.19 17.63 -4.84
CA LEU A 39 -9.14 16.80 -4.13
C LEU A 39 -9.68 17.43 -2.85
N LYS A 40 -9.00 18.47 -2.33
CA LYS A 40 -9.35 19.10 -1.05
C LYS A 40 -10.86 19.38 -0.91
N PRO A 41 -11.54 20.04 -1.87
CA PRO A 41 -12.96 20.34 -1.70
C PRO A 41 -13.84 19.09 -1.57
N TYR A 42 -13.46 17.98 -2.19
CA TYR A 42 -14.26 16.75 -2.23
C TYR A 42 -14.04 15.85 -1.02
N ILE A 43 -12.91 16.01 -0.32
CA ILE A 43 -12.57 15.26 0.90
C ILE A 43 -12.96 16.06 2.15
N ASP A 44 -12.86 17.39 2.10
CA ASP A 44 -13.19 18.27 3.22
C ASP A 44 -14.67 18.13 3.63
N TYR A 45 -14.98 18.54 4.86
CA TYR A 45 -16.28 18.43 5.49
C TYR A 45 -17.30 19.43 4.93
N HIS A 46 -17.27 19.78 3.65
CA HIS A 46 -18.31 20.58 3.03
C HIS A 46 -19.62 19.78 2.96
N LYS A 47 -20.75 20.41 3.34
CA LYS A 47 -22.07 19.75 3.29
C LYS A 47 -22.56 19.54 1.86
N ASN A 48 -22.20 20.45 0.97
CA ASN A 48 -22.67 20.48 -0.41
C ASN A 48 -21.68 21.32 -1.25
N LEU A 49 -21.29 20.79 -2.39
CA LEU A 49 -20.53 21.49 -3.44
C LEU A 49 -21.34 21.40 -4.73
N HIS A 50 -21.84 22.54 -5.21
CA HIS A 50 -22.62 22.64 -6.45
C HIS A 50 -23.84 21.68 -6.52
N GLY A 51 -24.53 21.47 -5.40
CA GLY A 51 -25.68 20.56 -5.29
C GLY A 51 -25.32 19.12 -4.94
N VAL A 52 -24.04 18.75 -4.95
CA VAL A 52 -23.56 17.36 -4.77
C VAL A 52 -22.94 17.16 -3.39
N VAL A 53 -23.23 16.02 -2.77
CA VAL A 53 -22.70 15.63 -1.44
C VAL A 53 -21.58 14.61 -1.64
N TYR A 54 -20.33 15.00 -1.34
CA TYR A 54 -19.15 14.15 -1.53
C TYR A 54 -18.78 13.32 -0.30
N ARG A 55 -19.37 13.59 0.87
CA ARG A 55 -19.05 12.95 2.17
C ARG A 55 -19.33 11.44 2.24
N LYS A 56 -20.04 10.90 1.26
CA LYS A 56 -20.36 9.47 1.16
C LYS A 56 -19.34 8.73 0.29
N ASN A 57 -18.47 9.44 -0.41
CA ASN A 57 -17.40 8.88 -1.20
C ASN A 57 -16.26 8.40 -0.30
N ILE A 58 -15.51 7.42 -0.79
CA ILE A 58 -14.33 6.88 -0.12
C ILE A 58 -13.12 7.18 -0.98
N PHE A 59 -12.07 7.73 -0.37
CA PHE A 59 -10.79 8.03 -1.03
C PHE A 59 -9.70 7.17 -0.41
N ILE A 60 -9.02 6.36 -1.23
CA ILE A 60 -7.90 5.51 -0.80
C ILE A 60 -6.64 5.97 -1.53
N PHE A 61 -5.60 6.28 -0.75
CA PHE A 61 -4.27 6.64 -1.27
C PHE A 61 -3.29 5.51 -0.97
N LEU A 62 -2.67 4.95 -2.01
CA LEU A 62 -1.64 3.92 -1.88
C LEU A 62 -0.28 4.54 -2.15
N SER A 63 0.65 4.40 -1.19
CA SER A 63 1.98 4.99 -1.25
C SER A 63 3.05 4.04 -0.71
N ASN A 64 4.25 4.12 -1.27
CA ASN A 64 5.43 3.49 -0.65
C ASN A 64 6.17 4.41 0.34
N THR A 65 5.70 5.65 0.51
CA THR A 65 6.28 6.63 1.42
C THR A 65 6.36 6.10 2.85
N GLY A 66 7.48 6.33 3.52
CA GLY A 66 7.74 5.83 4.88
C GLY A 66 8.04 4.33 4.98
N GLY A 67 7.96 3.57 3.87
CA GLY A 67 8.15 2.11 3.88
C GLY A 67 9.51 1.65 4.43
N ASN A 68 10.59 2.38 4.13
CA ASN A 68 11.93 2.09 4.67
C ASN A 68 11.99 2.27 6.19
N ASN A 69 11.33 3.31 6.72
CA ASN A 69 11.31 3.58 8.15
C ASN A 69 10.42 2.60 8.91
N ILE A 70 9.27 2.22 8.34
CA ILE A 70 8.42 1.13 8.86
C ILE A 70 9.21 -0.17 8.93
N THR A 71 9.97 -0.49 7.88
CA THR A 71 10.84 -1.67 7.84
C THR A 71 11.90 -1.61 8.94
N ARG A 72 12.48 -0.43 9.21
CA ARG A 72 13.44 -0.24 10.32
C ARG A 72 12.80 -0.50 11.69
N VAL A 73 11.56 -0.08 11.91
CA VAL A 73 10.83 -0.41 13.15
C VAL A 73 10.62 -1.90 13.28
N ALA A 74 10.16 -2.57 12.21
CA ALA A 74 9.97 -4.02 12.22
C ALA A 74 11.29 -4.76 12.52
N LEU A 75 12.40 -4.34 11.90
CA LEU A 75 13.74 -4.86 12.17
C LEU A 75 14.17 -4.66 13.62
N LYS A 76 13.87 -3.50 14.21
CA LYS A 76 14.19 -3.23 15.61
C LYS A 76 13.42 -4.16 16.56
N PHE A 77 12.12 -4.36 16.32
CA PHE A 77 11.34 -5.30 17.13
C PHE A 77 11.91 -6.71 17.03
N TRP A 78 12.25 -7.14 15.82
CA TRP A 78 12.88 -8.44 15.61
C TRP A 78 14.24 -8.55 16.31
N SER A 79 15.11 -7.54 16.21
CA SER A 79 16.43 -7.55 16.88
C SER A 79 16.32 -7.53 18.41
N ASP A 80 15.25 -6.93 18.93
CA ASP A 80 14.94 -6.88 20.37
C ASP A 80 14.24 -8.19 20.84
N GLY A 81 14.09 -9.20 19.97
CA GLY A 81 13.48 -10.50 20.28
C GLY A 81 11.96 -10.46 20.44
N LYS A 82 11.29 -9.39 19.97
CA LYS A 82 9.85 -9.21 20.03
C LYS A 82 9.15 -9.83 18.82
N ASN A 83 7.87 -10.15 18.99
CA ASN A 83 7.07 -10.64 17.87
C ASN A 83 6.69 -9.47 16.95
N ARG A 84 6.45 -9.79 15.69
CA ARG A 84 5.91 -8.84 14.71
C ARG A 84 4.56 -8.29 15.17
N GLU A 85 3.74 -9.15 15.76
CA GLU A 85 2.38 -8.87 16.21
C GLU A 85 2.36 -7.91 17.41
N ASP A 86 3.50 -7.66 18.05
CA ASP A 86 3.65 -6.68 19.12
C ASP A 86 3.80 -5.23 18.60
N ILE A 87 4.00 -5.03 17.29
CA ILE A 87 4.11 -3.70 16.67
C ILE A 87 2.72 -3.06 16.65
N ALA A 88 2.52 -2.04 17.47
CA ALA A 88 1.28 -1.29 17.53
C ALA A 88 1.28 -0.11 16.55
N LEU A 89 0.08 0.40 16.23
CA LEU A 89 -0.07 1.55 15.32
C LEU A 89 0.75 2.76 15.79
N LYS A 90 0.76 3.05 17.10
CA LYS A 90 1.53 4.16 17.70
C LYS A 90 3.03 4.09 17.39
N ASP A 91 3.57 2.89 17.17
CA ASP A 91 5.00 2.68 16.91
C ASP A 91 5.39 3.12 15.48
N VAL A 92 4.41 3.26 14.58
CA VAL A 92 4.64 3.58 13.16
C VAL A 92 3.84 4.79 12.67
N GLU A 93 2.80 5.23 13.36
CA GLU A 93 1.92 6.33 12.93
C GLU A 93 2.69 7.64 12.69
N HIS A 94 3.60 8.00 13.60
CA HIS A 94 4.46 9.18 13.47
C HIS A 94 5.40 9.10 12.25
N ILE A 95 5.80 7.88 11.85
CA ILE A 95 6.63 7.64 10.68
C ILE A 95 5.83 7.86 9.40
N ILE A 96 4.59 7.38 9.37
CA ILE A 96 3.73 7.50 8.18
C ILE A 96 3.32 8.95 7.97
N THR A 97 2.88 9.62 9.04
CA THR A 97 2.51 11.05 9.01
C THR A 97 3.70 11.92 8.61
N GLY A 98 4.87 11.69 9.22
CA GLY A 98 6.12 12.36 8.86
C GLY A 98 6.54 12.08 7.42
N GLY A 99 6.44 10.84 6.95
CA GLY A 99 6.74 10.45 5.58
C GLY A 99 5.82 11.15 4.58
N ALA A 100 4.50 11.06 4.77
CA ALA A 100 3.50 11.65 3.90
C ALA A 100 3.69 13.17 3.74
N TYR A 101 4.14 13.85 4.79
CA TYR A 101 4.38 15.29 4.75
C TYR A 101 5.72 15.69 4.13
N ASN A 102 6.79 14.93 4.39
CA ASN A 102 8.17 15.33 4.11
C ASN A 102 8.80 14.65 2.88
N GLU A 103 8.44 13.39 2.59
CA GLU A 103 9.03 12.65 1.47
C GLU A 103 8.50 13.17 0.12
N PRO A 104 9.30 13.12 -0.96
CA PRO A 104 8.84 13.48 -2.30
C PRO A 104 7.61 12.66 -2.73
N GLY A 105 6.64 13.33 -3.34
CA GLY A 105 5.43 12.72 -3.87
C GLY A 105 4.22 13.63 -3.83
N GLY A 106 3.05 13.09 -4.16
CA GLY A 106 1.80 13.85 -4.30
C GLY A 106 1.27 14.38 -2.98
N LEU A 107 1.60 13.73 -1.86
CA LEU A 107 1.17 14.15 -0.52
C LEU A 107 2.12 15.17 0.12
N ARG A 108 3.34 15.33 -0.40
CA ARG A 108 4.35 16.23 0.14
C ARG A 108 3.84 17.66 0.20
N HIS A 109 3.78 18.23 1.40
CA HIS A 109 3.24 19.56 1.65
C HIS A 109 1.85 19.81 1.04
N SER A 110 1.08 18.75 0.79
CA SER A 110 -0.26 18.85 0.23
C SER A 110 -1.23 19.44 1.25
N GLU A 111 -2.26 20.09 0.74
CA GLU A 111 -3.35 20.62 1.56
C GLU A 111 -4.16 19.52 2.25
N ILE A 112 -4.18 18.31 1.68
CA ILE A 112 -4.79 17.12 2.28
C ILE A 112 -4.15 16.81 3.63
N VAL A 113 -2.82 16.73 3.68
CA VAL A 113 -2.09 16.42 4.91
C VAL A 113 -2.12 17.62 5.87
N LYS A 114 -1.90 18.85 5.39
CA LYS A 114 -1.91 20.06 6.23
C LYS A 114 -3.25 20.31 6.91
N SER A 115 -4.35 20.02 6.22
CA SER A 115 -5.69 20.24 6.75
C SER A 115 -6.24 19.01 7.50
N ALA A 116 -5.38 18.02 7.79
CA ALA A 116 -5.72 16.78 8.48
C ALA A 116 -6.93 16.03 7.87
N LEU A 117 -7.00 15.98 6.54
CA LEU A 117 -8.11 15.35 5.80
C LEU A 117 -7.97 13.83 5.65
N ILE A 118 -6.91 13.22 6.19
CA ILE A 118 -6.72 11.77 6.20
C ILE A 118 -7.29 11.24 7.51
N ASP A 119 -8.35 10.44 7.45
CA ASP A 119 -8.98 9.86 8.63
C ASP A 119 -8.08 8.79 9.30
N HIS A 120 -7.46 7.94 8.49
CA HIS A 120 -6.67 6.81 8.97
C HIS A 120 -5.41 6.56 8.13
N TYR A 121 -4.29 6.35 8.81
CA TYR A 121 -3.06 5.84 8.22
C TYR A 121 -2.95 4.34 8.46
N ILE A 122 -2.86 3.55 7.38
CA ILE A 122 -2.82 2.08 7.45
C ILE A 122 -1.43 1.59 7.03
N PRO A 123 -0.53 1.24 7.97
CA PRO A 123 0.80 0.74 7.65
C PRO A 123 0.78 -0.69 7.11
N PHE A 124 1.60 -0.94 6.09
CA PHE A 124 1.89 -2.29 5.62
C PHE A 124 3.31 -2.69 6.02
N LEU A 125 3.41 -3.69 6.89
CA LEU A 125 4.69 -4.20 7.39
C LEU A 125 5.37 -5.12 6.35
N PRO A 126 6.72 -5.16 6.30
CA PRO A 126 7.45 -6.02 5.37
C PRO A 126 7.11 -7.50 5.56
N LEU A 127 7.06 -8.28 4.47
CA LEU A 127 6.65 -9.68 4.54
C LEU A 127 7.83 -10.59 4.92
N GLU A 128 7.73 -11.26 6.07
CA GLU A 128 8.62 -12.36 6.44
C GLU A 128 8.51 -13.56 5.48
N LYS A 129 9.56 -14.39 5.43
CA LYS A 129 9.61 -15.64 4.66
C LYS A 129 8.42 -16.56 4.90
N LYS A 130 7.89 -16.64 6.13
CA LYS A 130 6.66 -17.40 6.44
C LYS A 130 5.45 -16.91 5.64
N HIS A 131 5.28 -15.60 5.47
CA HIS A 131 4.20 -15.01 4.66
C HIS A 131 4.41 -15.26 3.17
N VAL A 132 5.67 -15.23 2.71
CA VAL A 132 6.00 -15.56 1.31
C VAL A 132 5.64 -17.01 1.00
N LYS A 133 5.90 -17.95 1.91
CA LYS A 133 5.46 -19.34 1.77
C LYS A 133 3.94 -19.46 1.65
N MET A 134 3.17 -18.66 2.41
CA MET A 134 1.71 -18.60 2.27
C MET A 134 1.29 -18.11 0.88
N CYS A 135 1.95 -17.07 0.35
CA CYS A 135 1.71 -16.60 -1.01
C CYS A 135 2.04 -17.67 -2.06
N ALA A 136 3.19 -18.36 -1.93
CA ALA A 136 3.58 -19.45 -2.82
C ALA A 136 2.55 -20.58 -2.80
N ALA A 137 2.13 -21.03 -1.62
CA ALA A 137 1.10 -22.06 -1.48
C ALA A 137 -0.23 -21.63 -2.11
N SER A 138 -0.64 -20.38 -1.92
CA SER A 138 -1.86 -19.84 -2.53
C SER A 138 -1.77 -19.82 -4.06
N GLU A 139 -0.65 -19.41 -4.62
CA GLU A 139 -0.45 -19.33 -6.06
C GLU A 139 -0.34 -20.72 -6.71
N LEU A 140 0.37 -21.66 -6.08
CA LEU A 140 0.42 -23.06 -6.51
C LEU A 140 -0.99 -23.67 -6.54
N ARG A 141 -1.77 -23.48 -5.46
CA ARG A 141 -3.16 -23.95 -5.38
C ARG A 141 -4.04 -23.35 -6.47
N ARG A 142 -3.91 -22.04 -6.71
CA ARG A 142 -4.65 -21.33 -7.78
C ARG A 142 -4.40 -21.95 -9.16
N ARG A 143 -3.22 -22.53 -9.37
CA ARG A 143 -2.81 -23.19 -10.61
C ARG A 143 -3.01 -24.71 -10.63
N GLY A 144 -3.60 -25.28 -9.58
CA GLY A 144 -3.78 -26.73 -9.47
C GLY A 144 -2.49 -27.53 -9.30
N LEU A 145 -1.41 -26.89 -8.83
CA LEU A 145 -0.11 -27.52 -8.61
C LEU A 145 0.00 -28.09 -7.19
N LYS A 146 0.98 -28.98 -7.01
CA LYS A 146 1.32 -29.58 -5.72
C LYS A 146 1.73 -28.50 -4.72
N THR A 147 1.20 -28.58 -3.51
CA THR A 147 1.37 -27.57 -2.45
C THR A 147 2.07 -28.14 -1.21
N ASP A 148 2.85 -29.21 -1.39
CA ASP A 148 3.66 -29.77 -0.33
C ASP A 148 4.77 -28.81 0.11
N SER A 149 5.31 -29.04 1.32
CA SER A 149 6.32 -28.16 1.92
C SER A 149 7.58 -28.01 1.04
N ALA A 150 8.01 -29.07 0.35
CA ALA A 150 9.19 -29.01 -0.49
C ALA A 150 8.96 -28.09 -1.70
N THR A 151 7.82 -28.23 -2.37
CA THR A 151 7.45 -27.36 -3.51
C THR A 151 7.28 -25.90 -3.08
N VAL A 152 6.60 -25.65 -1.96
CA VAL A 152 6.40 -24.30 -1.42
C VAL A 152 7.73 -23.65 -1.04
N ASN A 153 8.62 -24.38 -0.35
CA ASN A 153 9.94 -23.87 0.03
C ASN A 153 10.78 -23.61 -1.23
N ARG A 154 10.79 -24.54 -2.19
CA ARG A 154 11.50 -24.40 -3.46
C ARG A 154 11.13 -23.13 -4.20
N VAL A 155 9.85 -22.74 -4.23
CA VAL A 155 9.40 -21.47 -4.82
C VAL A 155 9.79 -20.26 -3.97
N ALA A 156 9.50 -20.32 -2.66
CA ALA A 156 9.73 -19.19 -1.75
C ALA A 156 11.22 -18.84 -1.61
N ASP A 157 12.11 -19.83 -1.63
CA ASP A 157 13.56 -19.66 -1.48
C ASP A 157 14.21 -18.96 -2.69
N GLN A 158 13.49 -18.79 -3.79
CA GLN A 158 13.98 -18.09 -4.99
C GLN A 158 13.80 -16.57 -4.94
N LEU A 159 13.19 -16.06 -3.87
CA LEU A 159 13.04 -14.63 -3.64
C LEU A 159 14.27 -14.08 -2.90
N LEU A 160 14.48 -12.77 -3.06
CA LEU A 160 15.51 -12.06 -2.32
C LEU A 160 14.97 -11.61 -0.97
N TYR A 161 15.72 -11.92 0.08
CA TYR A 161 15.42 -11.57 1.46
C TYR A 161 16.54 -10.71 2.06
N GLU A 162 16.18 -9.75 2.91
CA GLU A 162 17.12 -8.85 3.59
C GLU A 162 16.54 -8.43 4.96
N PRO A 163 17.36 -8.37 6.04
CA PRO A 163 18.69 -8.98 6.16
C PRO A 163 18.57 -10.51 6.25
N ALA A 164 19.56 -11.21 5.68
CA ALA A 164 19.56 -12.67 5.59
C ALA A 164 18.23 -13.20 5.01
N ASP A 165 17.59 -14.15 5.68
CA ASP A 165 16.36 -14.82 5.21
C ASP A 165 15.07 -14.27 5.87
N LEU A 166 15.11 -13.04 6.39
CA LEU A 166 14.02 -12.48 7.19
C LEU A 166 12.88 -11.89 6.34
N TYR A 167 13.08 -10.69 5.78
CA TYR A 167 12.04 -9.96 5.04
C TYR A 167 12.26 -10.01 3.54
N SER A 168 11.20 -10.26 2.77
CA SER A 168 11.29 -10.25 1.31
C SER A 168 11.38 -8.84 0.74
N LYS A 169 12.39 -8.59 -0.08
CA LYS A 169 12.62 -7.29 -0.73
C LYS A 169 11.45 -6.83 -1.61
N PHE A 170 10.71 -7.77 -2.19
CA PHE A 170 9.61 -7.49 -3.12
C PHE A 170 8.25 -7.97 -2.59
N GLY A 171 8.18 -8.40 -1.32
CA GLY A 171 7.01 -9.10 -0.80
C GLY A 171 6.62 -10.29 -1.69
N CYS A 172 5.33 -10.43 -1.98
CA CYS A 172 4.83 -11.51 -2.82
C CYS A 172 4.77 -11.19 -4.33
N LYS A 173 5.24 -10.01 -4.78
CA LYS A 173 5.08 -9.54 -6.17
C LYS A 173 5.64 -10.50 -7.22
N LYS A 174 6.74 -11.20 -6.91
CA LYS A 174 7.43 -12.08 -7.86
C LYS A 174 7.01 -13.56 -7.78
N ILE A 175 6.09 -13.91 -6.88
CA ILE A 175 5.73 -15.31 -6.61
C ILE A 175 5.19 -16.01 -7.85
N ALA A 176 4.30 -15.38 -8.62
CA ALA A 176 3.75 -15.95 -9.84
C ALA A 176 4.86 -16.38 -10.81
N GLN A 177 5.83 -15.51 -11.07
CA GLN A 177 6.99 -15.79 -11.93
C GLN A 177 7.87 -16.92 -11.38
N LYS A 178 7.99 -17.05 -10.05
CA LYS A 178 8.73 -18.14 -9.43
C LYS A 178 7.97 -19.46 -9.51
N VAL A 179 6.65 -19.45 -9.44
CA VAL A 179 5.83 -20.64 -9.67
C VAL A 179 5.93 -21.12 -11.12
N ASP A 180 6.01 -20.22 -12.10
CA ASP A 180 6.23 -20.59 -13.51
C ASP A 180 7.52 -21.42 -13.70
N LEU A 181 8.59 -21.05 -13.00
CA LEU A 181 9.91 -21.67 -13.14
C LEU A 181 10.14 -22.87 -12.21
N PHE A 182 9.56 -22.84 -11.01
CA PHE A 182 9.90 -23.77 -9.93
C PHE A 182 8.67 -24.46 -9.33
N GLY A 183 7.48 -24.30 -9.90
CA GLY A 183 6.23 -24.90 -9.41
C GLY A 183 5.98 -26.31 -9.93
N TYR A 184 6.62 -26.69 -11.03
CA TYR A 184 6.48 -28.01 -11.67
C TYR A 184 7.59 -28.95 -11.18
N GLU A 185 7.31 -30.24 -11.03
CA GLU A 185 8.38 -31.23 -10.78
C GLU A 185 9.31 -31.24 -12.01
N GLU A 186 10.63 -31.19 -11.79
CA GLU A 186 11.58 -31.49 -12.88
C GLU A 186 11.38 -32.96 -13.26
N PHE A 187 11.20 -33.23 -14.56
CA PHE A 187 11.10 -34.59 -15.10
C PHE A 187 12.41 -35.37 -14.94
#